data_AF-A0A7J4JJ81-F1
#
_entry.id   AF-A0A7J4JJ81-F1
#
_cell.length_a   1.000
_cell.length_b   1.000
_cell.length_c   1.000
_cell.angle_alpha   90.00
_cell.angle_beta   90.00
_cell.angle_gamma   90.00
#
_symmetry.space_group_name_H-M   'P 1'
#
loop_
_entity.id
_entity.type
_entity.pdbx_description
1 polymer ?
#
loop_
_entity_poly.entity_id
_entity_poly.type
_entity_poly.pdbx_seq_one_letter_code
_entity_poly.pdbx_strand_id
1 'polypeptide(L)' 'MKFGPRETYDELINKLLALVPAGDDEGEYTDEFRVGLLNAHLESLHGKGISHEQAKKIMGL' A
#
# COMPACT_ATOMS: atom_id res chain seq x y z
N MET A 1 -32.67 4.05 -2.20
CA MET A 1 -31.21 3.85 -2.38
C MET A 1 -30.99 2.44 -2.90
N LYS A 2 -30.47 2.28 -4.12
CA LYS A 2 -30.00 0.96 -4.59
C LYS A 2 -28.69 0.69 -3.85
N PHE A 3 -28.74 -0.12 -2.79
CA PHE A 3 -27.53 -0.74 -2.27
C PHE A 3 -27.07 -1.71 -3.35
N GLY A 4 -25.91 -1.46 -3.94
CA GLY A 4 -25.25 -2.45 -4.78
C GLY A 4 -25.04 -3.77 -4.02
N PRO A 5 -24.72 -4.87 -4.71
CA PRO A 5 -24.38 -6.13 -4.04
C PRO A 5 -23.35 -5.85 -2.94
N ARG A 6 -23.57 -6.39 -1.75
CA ARG A 6 -22.67 -6.19 -0.60
C ARG A 6 -21.34 -6.82 -0.99
N GLU A 7 -20.32 -6.00 -1.14
CA GLU A 7 -18.96 -6.44 -1.35
C GLU A 7 -18.52 -7.29 -0.15
N THR A 8 -17.94 -8.45 -0.43
CA THR A 8 -17.37 -9.33 0.58
C THR A 8 -16.02 -8.79 1.04
N TYR A 9 -15.58 -9.18 2.25
CA TYR A 9 -14.26 -8.79 2.73
C TYR A 9 -13.14 -9.25 1.79
N ASP A 10 -13.26 -10.44 1.22
CA ASP A 10 -12.27 -10.97 0.27
C ASP A 10 -12.21 -10.14 -1.03
N GLU A 11 -13.36 -9.72 -1.56
CA GLU A 11 -13.40 -8.84 -2.74
C GLU A 11 -12.74 -7.49 -2.46
N LEU A 12 -12.99 -6.91 -1.29
CA LEU A 12 -12.35 -5.66 -0.87
C LEU A 12 -10.83 -5.83 -0.71
N ILE A 13 -10.39 -6.88 -0.02
CA ILE A 13 -8.96 -7.17 0.18
C ILE A 13 -8.26 -7.36 -1.16
N ASN A 14 -8.85 -8.13 -2.08
CA ASN A 14 -8.29 -8.35 -3.41
C ASN A 14 -8.18 -7.05 -4.22
N LYS A 15 -9.16 -6.15 -4.12
CA LYS A 15 -9.10 -4.83 -4.76
C LYS A 15 -7.98 -3.97 -4.18
N LEU A 16 -7.79 -3.99 -2.86
CA LEU A 16 -6.70 -3.25 -2.21
C LEU A 16 -5.33 -3.81 -2.60
N LEU A 17 -5.18 -5.13 -2.64
CA LEU A 17 -3.93 -5.78 -3.08
C LEU A 17 -3.64 -5.54 -4.57
N ALA A 18 -4.66 -5.34 -5.40
CA ALA A 18 -4.50 -4.98 -6.81
C ALA A 18 -3.95 -3.55 -7.02
N LEU A 19 -3.98 -2.69 -5.99
CA LEU A 19 -3.33 -1.37 -6.04
C LEU A 19 -1.81 -1.47 -5.89
N VAL A 20 -1.31 -2.61 -5.41
CA VAL A 20 0.12 -2.84 -5.21
C VAL A 20 0.63 -3.77 -6.30
N PRO A 21 1.76 -3.45 -6.97
CA PRO A 21 2.39 -4.34 -7.93
C PRO A 21 2.65 -5.73 -7.34
N ALA A 22 2.61 -6.76 -8.19
CA ALA A 22 3.00 -8.11 -7.80
C ALA A 22 4.53 -8.31 -7.79
N GLY A 23 5.27 -7.38 -8.37
CA GLY A 23 6.72 -7.45 -8.56
C GLY A 23 7.22 -6.29 -9.40
N ASP A 24 8.52 -6.26 -9.63
CA ASP A 24 9.23 -5.36 -10.54
C ASP A 24 10.29 -6.13 -11.34
N ASP A 25 11.23 -5.41 -11.96
CA ASP A 25 12.32 -6.01 -12.75
C ASP A 25 13.25 -6.93 -11.92
N GLU A 26 13.21 -6.87 -10.58
CA GLU A 26 13.97 -7.74 -9.68
C GLU A 26 13.23 -9.03 -9.32
N GLY A 27 11.91 -9.11 -9.58
CA GLY A 27 11.10 -10.31 -9.39
C GLY A 27 9.79 -10.08 -8.65
N GLU A 28 9.17 -11.19 -8.21
CA GLU A 28 7.90 -11.16 -7.49
C GLU A 28 8.08 -10.72 -6.03
N TYR A 29 7.13 -9.92 -5.56
CA TYR A 29 7.07 -9.47 -4.17
C TYR A 29 6.44 -10.52 -3.27
N THR A 30 6.98 -10.69 -2.07
CA THR A 30 6.32 -11.51 -1.04
C THR A 30 5.04 -10.82 -0.55
N ASP A 31 4.09 -11.61 -0.02
CA ASP A 31 2.85 -11.07 0.50
C ASP A 31 3.08 -10.05 1.63
N GLU A 32 4.07 -10.28 2.50
CA GLU A 32 4.44 -9.35 3.57
C GLU A 32 4.94 -8.02 3.01
N PHE A 33 5.75 -8.05 1.96
CA PHE A 33 6.24 -6.85 1.29
C PHE A 33 5.09 -6.06 0.65
N ARG A 34 4.18 -6.75 -0.03
CA ARG A 34 2.99 -6.13 -0.66
C ARG A 34 2.07 -5.49 0.37
N VAL A 35 1.88 -6.11 1.54
CA VAL A 35 1.14 -5.51 2.67
C VAL A 35 1.84 -4.25 3.17
N GLY A 36 3.18 -4.26 3.27
CA GLY A 36 3.97 -3.07 3.61
C GLY A 36 3.75 -1.91 2.64
N LEU A 37 3.80 -2.18 1.34
CA LEU A 37 3.55 -1.20 0.29
C LEU A 37 2.12 -0.64 0.34
N LEU A 38 1.11 -1.48 0.57
CA LEU A 38 -0.28 -1.04 0.71
C LEU A 38 -0.42 -0.09 1.91
N ASN A 39 0.16 -0.44 3.05
CA ASN A 39 0.15 0.43 4.23
C ASN A 39 0.82 1.77 3.95
N ALA A 40 2.00 1.77 3.32
CA ALA A 40 2.69 3.00 2.93
C ALA A 40 1.86 3.87 1.97
N HIS A 41 1.15 3.25 1.03
CA HIS A 41 0.23 3.96 0.13
C HIS A 41 -0.92 4.62 0.89
N LEU A 42 -1.56 3.91 1.82
CA LEU A 42 -2.62 4.45 2.67
C LEU A 42 -2.12 5.58 3.59
N GLU A 43 -0.92 5.45 4.13
CA GLU A 43 -0.29 6.49 4.95
C GLU A 43 0.00 7.76 4.13
N SER A 44 0.48 7.59 2.89
CA SER A 44 0.68 8.69 1.94
C SER A 44 -0.64 9.41 1.63
N LEU A 45 -1.71 8.67 1.34
CA LEU A 45 -3.05 9.24 1.12
C LEU A 45 -3.57 10.01 2.33
N HIS A 46 -3.23 9.57 3.55
CA HIS A 46 -3.58 10.26 4.79
C HIS A 46 -2.59 11.38 5.18
N GLY A 47 -1.65 11.75 4.31
CA GLY A 47 -0.69 12.83 4.55
C GLY A 47 0.33 12.51 5.64
N LYS A 48 0.52 11.24 6.00
CA LYS A 48 1.50 10.79 7.01
C LYS A 48 2.92 10.61 6.44
N GLY A 49 3.27 11.37 5.41
CA GLY A 49 4.60 11.36 4.83
C GLY A 49 5.60 12.18 5.67
N ILE A 50 6.89 11.87 5.52
CA ILE A 50 7.98 12.69 6.02
C ILE A 50 8.66 13.41 4.85
N SER A 51 9.25 14.58 5.11
CA SER A 51 10.05 15.27 4.11
C SER A 51 11.34 14.51 3.82
N HIS A 52 11.91 14.74 2.64
CA HIS A 52 13.20 14.16 2.26
C HIS A 52 14.31 14.46 3.28
N GLU A 53 14.34 15.67 3.83
CA GLU A 53 15.30 16.08 4.86
C GLU A 53 15.09 15.32 6.18
N GLN A 54 13.83 15.07 6.56
CA GLN A 54 13.51 14.24 7.72
C GLN A 54 13.93 12.79 7.51
N ALA A 55 13.71 12.25 6.30
CA ALA A 55 14.13 10.89 5.95
C ALA A 55 15.64 10.71 6.06
N LYS A 56 16.44 11.63 5.49
CA LYS A 56 17.91 11.60 5.60
C LYS A 56 18.37 11.56 7.05
N LYS A 57 17.80 12.44 7.89
CA LYS A 57 18.13 12.51 9.32
C LYS A 57 17.83 11.19 10.06
N ILE A 58 16.72 10.51 9.74
CA ILE A 58 16.38 9.20 10.33
C ILE A 58 17.36 8.12 9.88
N MET A 59 17.80 8.17 8.62
CA MET A 59 18.74 7.22 8.03
C MET A 59 20.21 7.50 8.37
N GLY A 60 20.51 8.59 9.08
CA GLY A 60 21.88 9.00 9.42
C GLY A 60 22.68 9.52 8.22
N LEU A 61 22.01 10.02 7.18
CA LEU A 61 22.58 10.60 5.96
C LEU A 61 22.60 12.13 6.00
#